data_AF-A0A662FGD3-F1
#
_entry.id   AF-A0A662FGD3-F1
#
_cell.length_a   1.000
_cell.length_b   1.000
_cell.length_c   1.000
_cell.angle_alpha   90.00
_cell.angle_beta   90.00
_cell.angle_gamma   90.00
#
_symmetry.space_group_name_H-M   'P 1'
#
loop_
_entity.id
_entity.type
_entity.pdbx_description
1 polymer ?
#
loop_
_entity_poly.entity_id
_entity_poly.type
_entity_poly.pdbx_seq_one_letter_code
_entity_poly.pdbx_strand_id
1 'polypeptide(L)'
;MIIKQTRLQGVYETEKGKKKLFTINLAPGKKVYDESLIKEKGIEYRQWNPRKSKLAAAIMKGASQIGIKPNSTVLYLGCASGTTASHVSDIVGKQGFVFALDFAPRVMREMVFVCEQRPNIMPIMADANNIESFEKHVT
;
A
#
# COMPACT_ATOMS: atom_id res chain seq x y z
N MET A 1 -19.29 -8.87 8.98
CA MET A 1 -18.40 -7.83 9.55
C MET A 1 -18.67 -6.58 8.75
N ILE A 2 -18.97 -5.46 9.42
CA ILE A 2 -19.27 -4.20 8.72
C ILE A 2 -17.98 -3.37 8.63
N ILE A 3 -17.57 -3.05 7.41
CA ILE A 3 -16.41 -2.21 7.12
C ILE A 3 -16.91 -0.81 6.75
N LYS A 4 -16.36 0.20 7.42
CA LYS A 4 -16.63 1.61 7.13
C LYS A 4 -15.35 2.35 6.76
N GLN A 5 -15.48 3.43 6.00
CA GLN A 5 -14.34 4.29 5.71
C GLN A 5 -13.94 5.09 6.96
N THR A 6 -12.63 5.26 7.17
CA THR A 6 -12.10 6.16 8.19
C THR A 6 -12.17 7.62 7.71
N ARG A 7 -11.70 8.57 8.53
CA ARG A 7 -11.49 9.96 8.07
C ARG A 7 -10.43 10.09 6.97
N LEU A 8 -9.54 9.10 6.84
CA LEU A 8 -8.50 9.06 5.79
C LEU A 8 -9.09 8.37 4.56
N GLN A 9 -9.03 9.06 3.42
CA GLN A 9 -9.57 8.52 2.16
C GLN A 9 -8.82 7.25 1.73
N GLY A 10 -9.55 6.25 1.24
CA GLY A 10 -9.00 4.96 0.83
C GLY A 10 -8.61 4.01 1.97
N VAL A 11 -8.77 4.44 3.24
CA VAL A 11 -8.51 3.62 4.43
C VAL A 11 -9.81 3.31 5.15
N TYR A 12 -9.99 2.04 5.49
CA TYR A 12 -11.22 1.51 6.08
C TYR A 12 -10.95 0.82 7.41
N GLU A 13 -11.97 0.70 8.24
CA GLU A 13 -11.89 0.01 9.53
C GLU A 13 -13.17 -0.76 9.86
N THR A 14 -13.07 -1.69 10.81
CA THR A 14 -14.24 -2.32 11.44
C THR A 14 -15.16 -1.27 12.06
N GLU A 15 -16.46 -1.30 11.76
CA GLU A 15 -17.44 -0.42 12.41
C GLU A 15 -17.64 -0.77 13.89
N LYS A 16 -17.71 -2.07 14.21
CA LYS A 16 -17.95 -2.59 15.57
C LYS A 16 -16.91 -3.62 15.96
N GLY A 17 -16.61 -3.69 17.26
CA GLY A 17 -15.67 -4.65 17.85
C GLY A 17 -14.22 -4.16 17.80
N LYS A 18 -13.27 -5.12 17.82
CA LYS A 18 -11.83 -4.81 17.83
C LYS A 18 -11.41 -4.12 16.54
N LYS A 19 -10.82 -2.92 16.68
CA LYS A 19 -10.33 -2.10 15.57
C LYS A 19 -9.34 -2.89 14.70
N LYS A 20 -9.67 -3.02 13.42
CA LYS A 20 -8.79 -3.54 12.36
C LYS A 20 -8.81 -2.55 11.19
N LEU A 21 -7.69 -2.40 10.49
CA LEU A 21 -7.56 -1.54 9.32
C LEU A 21 -7.64 -2.34 8.02
N PHE A 22 -8.14 -1.70 6.96
CA PHE A 22 -8.32 -2.29 5.64
C PHE A 22 -8.05 -1.27 4.52
N THR A 23 -7.73 -1.78 3.35
CA THR A 23 -7.74 -1.07 2.07
C THR A 23 -8.56 -1.86 1.05
N ILE A 24 -9.13 -1.19 0.04
CA ILE A 24 -9.83 -1.89 -1.05
C ILE A 24 -8.79 -2.60 -1.91
N ASN A 25 -8.97 -3.88 -2.18
CA ASN A 25 -8.01 -4.65 -2.96
C ASN A 25 -8.04 -4.23 -4.43
N LEU A 26 -6.94 -3.64 -4.93
CA LEU A 26 -6.80 -3.30 -6.34
C LEU A 26 -6.57 -4.53 -7.25
N ALA A 27 -6.15 -5.66 -6.67
CA ALA A 27 -5.93 -6.93 -7.35
C ALA A 27 -6.81 -8.03 -6.72
N PRO A 28 -8.12 -8.07 -7.02
CA PRO A 28 -9.06 -8.98 -6.37
C PRO A 28 -8.64 -10.46 -6.41
N GLY A 29 -8.81 -11.17 -5.30
CA GLY A 29 -8.43 -12.57 -5.11
C GLY A 29 -6.92 -12.79 -4.86
N LYS A 30 -6.08 -11.76 -5.02
CA LYS A 30 -4.64 -11.85 -4.79
C LYS A 30 -4.26 -11.27 -3.44
N LYS A 31 -3.50 -12.05 -2.66
CA LYS A 31 -2.80 -11.61 -1.46
C LYS A 31 -1.37 -11.21 -1.82
N VAL A 32 -0.79 -10.30 -1.06
CA VAL A 32 0.63 -9.94 -1.18
C VAL A 32 1.47 -10.65 -0.12
N TYR A 33 0.90 -10.87 1.06
CA TYR A 33 1.54 -11.56 2.17
C TYR A 33 0.49 -12.46 2.87
N ASP A 34 0.59 -12.65 4.19
CA ASP A 34 -0.32 -13.46 4.98
C ASP A 34 -1.61 -12.71 5.41
N GLU A 35 -2.03 -11.66 4.70
CA GLU A 35 -3.24 -10.91 5.05
C GLU A 35 -4.54 -11.68 4.79
N SER A 36 -5.59 -11.26 5.50
CA SER A 36 -6.95 -11.73 5.26
C SER A 36 -7.61 -10.89 4.17
N LEU A 37 -8.29 -11.55 3.23
CA LEU A 37 -9.19 -10.94 2.26
C LEU A 37 -10.63 -11.07 2.77
N ILE A 38 -11.39 -9.99 2.67
CA ILE A 38 -12.79 -9.95 3.12
C ILE A 38 -13.62 -9.34 2.00
N LYS A 39 -14.69 -10.01 1.59
CA LYS A 39 -15.62 -9.48 0.59
C LYS A 39 -16.87 -8.97 1.28
N GLU A 40 -17.22 -7.70 1.04
CA GLU A 40 -18.42 -7.07 1.57
C GLU A 40 -19.07 -6.21 0.49
N LYS A 41 -20.38 -6.42 0.25
CA LYS A 41 -21.17 -5.69 -0.76
C LYS A 41 -20.52 -5.66 -2.15
N GLY A 42 -19.89 -6.77 -2.54
CA GLY A 42 -19.20 -6.90 -3.83
C GLY A 42 -17.77 -6.33 -3.87
N ILE A 43 -17.34 -5.59 -2.85
CA ILE A 43 -15.99 -5.02 -2.75
C ILE A 43 -15.10 -5.97 -1.94
N GLU A 44 -13.90 -6.25 -2.45
CA GLU A 44 -12.89 -7.00 -1.70
C GLU A 44 -11.95 -6.05 -0.96
N TYR A 45 -11.73 -6.33 0.31
CA TYR A 45 -10.87 -5.59 1.21
C TYR A 45 -9.70 -6.46 1.68
N ARG A 46 -8.54 -5.84 1.87
CA ARG A 46 -7.36 -6.47 2.45
C ARG A 46 -7.13 -5.97 3.85
N GLN A 47 -6.95 -6.87 4.82
CA GLN A 47 -6.62 -6.49 6.18
C GLN A 47 -5.19 -5.93 6.24
N TRP A 48 -5.04 -4.73 6.80
CA TRP A 48 -3.74 -4.09 6.94
C TRP A 48 -3.22 -4.25 8.38
N ASN A 49 -2.12 -5.01 8.54
CA ASN A 49 -1.58 -5.35 9.86
C ASN A 49 -0.69 -4.23 10.45
N PRO A 50 -1.09 -3.56 11.55
CA PRO A 50 -0.31 -2.50 12.19
C PRO A 50 1.01 -2.98 12.81
N ARG A 51 1.15 -4.28 13.10
CA ARG A 51 2.41 -4.85 13.62
C ARG A 51 3.47 -5.03 12.53
N LYS A 52 3.06 -5.07 11.26
CA LYS A 52 3.97 -5.25 10.11
C LYS A 52 4.18 -3.96 9.31
N SER A 53 3.34 -2.94 9.51
CA SER A 53 3.43 -1.67 8.77
C SER A 53 3.44 -0.47 9.72
N LYS A 54 4.53 0.32 9.66
CA LYS A 54 4.68 1.56 10.44
C LYS A 54 3.58 2.57 10.10
N LEU A 55 3.18 2.66 8.83
CA LEU A 55 2.11 3.54 8.37
C LEU A 55 0.75 3.11 8.96
N ALA A 56 0.41 1.81 8.93
CA ALA A 56 -0.79 1.31 9.60
C ALA A 56 -0.77 1.56 11.11
N ALA A 57 0.37 1.36 11.78
CA ALA A 57 0.53 1.67 13.20
C ALA A 57 0.27 3.16 13.50
N ALA A 58 0.81 4.06 12.68
CA ALA A 58 0.58 5.50 12.82
C ALA A 58 -0.90 5.86 12.65
N ILE A 59 -1.56 5.31 11.63
CA ILE A 59 -3.01 5.48 11.41
C ILE A 59 -3.80 4.95 12.61
N MET A 60 -3.46 3.76 13.11
CA MET A 60 -4.18 3.14 14.22
C MET A 60 -3.99 3.91 15.54
N LYS A 61 -2.84 4.57 15.72
CA LYS A 61 -2.55 5.49 16.83
C LYS A 61 -3.20 6.87 16.70
N GLY A 62 -3.87 7.16 15.58
CA GLY A 62 -4.65 8.39 15.42
C GLY A 62 -3.97 9.50 14.62
N ALA A 63 -3.04 9.18 13.71
CA ALA A 63 -2.51 10.16 12.75
C ALA A 63 -3.67 10.90 12.04
N SER A 64 -3.64 12.23 12.05
CA SER A 64 -4.69 13.10 11.46
C SER A 64 -4.61 13.17 9.94
N GLN A 65 -3.40 13.07 9.40
CA GLN A 65 -3.09 13.03 7.98
C GLN A 65 -1.92 12.07 7.73
N ILE A 66 -1.84 11.55 6.50
CA ILE A 66 -0.74 10.68 6.05
C ILE A 66 -0.13 11.11 4.72
N GLY A 67 -0.60 12.23 4.12
CA GLY A 67 -0.13 12.71 2.82
C GLY A 67 -0.50 11.83 1.61
N ILE A 68 -1.21 10.72 1.83
CA ILE A 68 -1.61 9.76 0.80
C ILE A 68 -3.14 9.80 0.69
N LYS A 69 -3.63 10.03 -0.53
CA LYS A 69 -5.06 10.05 -0.87
C LYS A 69 -5.28 9.44 -2.27
N PRO A 70 -6.52 9.08 -2.63
CA PRO A 70 -6.83 8.65 -3.98
C PRO A 70 -6.29 9.61 -5.04
N ASN A 71 -5.86 9.06 -6.17
CA ASN A 71 -5.33 9.76 -7.34
C ASN A 71 -4.01 10.50 -7.11
N SER A 72 -3.28 10.19 -6.03
CA SER A 72 -1.96 10.78 -5.77
C SER A 72 -0.86 9.97 -6.44
N THR A 73 0.23 10.66 -6.81
CA THR A 73 1.51 10.04 -7.15
C THR A 73 2.40 10.01 -5.91
N VAL A 74 2.93 8.84 -5.55
CA VAL A 74 3.70 8.63 -4.32
C VAL A 74 5.04 8.00 -4.64
N LEU A 75 6.13 8.63 -4.20
CA LEU A 75 7.45 7.99 -4.12
C LEU A 75 7.61 7.32 -2.75
N TYR A 76 7.69 5.99 -2.73
CA TYR A 76 7.83 5.18 -1.53
C TYR A 76 9.25 4.64 -1.42
N LEU A 77 10.04 5.21 -0.50
CA LEU A 77 11.44 4.83 -0.27
C LEU A 77 11.55 3.69 0.74
N GLY A 78 12.35 2.67 0.42
CA GLY A 78 12.50 1.47 1.24
C GLY A 78 11.27 0.58 1.20
N CYS A 79 10.82 0.20 -0.01
CA CYS A 79 9.60 -0.58 -0.19
C CYS A 79 9.72 -2.05 0.25
N ALA A 80 10.94 -2.56 0.42
CA ALA A 80 11.24 -3.97 0.68
C ALA A 80 10.44 -4.88 -0.27
N SER A 81 9.80 -5.93 0.26
CA SER A 81 8.98 -6.87 -0.52
C SER A 81 7.57 -6.35 -0.87
N GLY A 82 7.28 -5.06 -0.65
CA GLY A 82 6.03 -4.46 -1.13
C GLY A 82 4.82 -4.60 -0.20
N THR A 83 4.96 -5.12 1.02
CA THR A 83 3.83 -5.29 1.96
C THR A 83 3.06 -3.99 2.19
N THR A 84 3.74 -2.92 2.59
CA THR A 84 3.11 -1.60 2.81
C THR A 84 2.86 -0.86 1.50
N ALA A 85 3.80 -0.91 0.54
CA ALA A 85 3.64 -0.26 -0.76
C ALA A 85 2.38 -0.74 -1.51
N SER A 86 2.01 -2.01 -1.37
CA SER A 86 0.77 -2.54 -1.96
C SER A 86 -0.49 -1.94 -1.33
N HIS A 87 -0.49 -1.62 -0.03
CA HIS A 87 -1.61 -0.91 0.61
C HIS A 87 -1.65 0.56 0.21
N VAL A 88 -0.48 1.19 -0.01
CA VAL A 88 -0.41 2.55 -0.60
C VAL A 88 -1.00 2.54 -2.02
N SER A 89 -0.65 1.54 -2.84
CA SER A 89 -1.25 1.30 -4.16
C SER A 89 -2.77 1.16 -4.12
N ASP A 90 -3.33 0.43 -3.14
CA ASP A 90 -4.77 0.35 -2.94
C ASP A 90 -5.40 1.72 -2.63
N ILE A 91 -4.75 2.53 -1.78
CA ILE A 91 -5.26 3.85 -1.35
C ILE A 91 -5.24 4.86 -2.50
N VAL A 92 -4.14 4.94 -3.25
CA VAL A 92 -4.03 5.88 -4.39
C VAL A 92 -4.93 5.46 -5.55
N GLY A 93 -5.25 4.16 -5.67
CA GLY A 93 -6.21 3.65 -6.64
C GLY A 93 -5.70 3.63 -8.08
N LYS A 94 -6.59 3.34 -9.03
CA LYS A 94 -6.26 3.12 -10.45
C LYS A 94 -5.74 4.38 -11.16
N GLN A 95 -6.11 5.56 -10.68
CA GLN A 95 -5.71 6.85 -11.24
C GLN A 95 -4.50 7.46 -10.52
N GLY A 96 -4.06 6.87 -9.40
CA GLY A 96 -2.82 7.23 -8.73
C GLY A 96 -1.68 6.32 -9.15
N PHE A 97 -0.47 6.62 -8.66
CA PHE A 97 0.72 5.86 -9.01
C PHE A 97 1.70 5.77 -7.83
N VAL A 98 2.42 4.66 -7.73
CA VAL A 98 3.42 4.44 -6.68
C VAL A 98 4.76 4.08 -7.30
N PHE A 99 5.76 4.92 -7.11
CA PHE A 99 7.16 4.58 -7.38
C PHE A 99 7.74 3.93 -6.13
N ALA A 100 8.08 2.65 -6.20
CA ALA A 100 8.54 1.88 -5.05
C ALA A 100 10.03 1.62 -5.17
N LEU A 101 10.82 2.31 -4.34
CA LEU A 101 12.27 2.27 -4.39
C LEU A 101 12.83 1.39 -3.28
N ASP A 102 13.76 0.50 -3.64
CA ASP A 102 14.63 -0.18 -2.69
C ASP A 102 15.98 -0.49 -3.35
N PHE A 103 17.06 -0.55 -2.59
CA PHE A 103 18.39 -0.84 -3.13
C PHE A 103 18.71 -2.34 -3.13
N ALA A 104 18.03 -3.12 -2.28
CA ALA A 104 18.39 -4.51 -2.04
C ALA A 104 17.81 -5.44 -3.15
N PRO A 105 18.65 -6.11 -3.96
CA PRO A 105 18.16 -6.88 -5.12
C PRO A 105 17.22 -8.02 -4.75
N ARG A 106 17.42 -8.64 -3.58
CA ARG A 106 16.61 -9.77 -3.12
C ARG A 106 15.15 -9.38 -2.91
N VAL A 107 14.90 -8.30 -2.18
CA VAL A 107 13.52 -7.84 -1.89
C VAL A 107 12.87 -7.24 -3.13
N MET A 108 13.67 -6.66 -4.03
CA MET A 108 13.17 -6.16 -5.31
C MET A 108 12.64 -7.27 -6.22
N ARG A 109 13.20 -8.47 -6.18
CA ARG A 109 12.60 -9.62 -6.90
C ARG A 109 11.19 -9.93 -6.42
N GLU A 110 10.96 -9.91 -5.11
CA GLU A 110 9.61 -10.10 -4.53
C GLU A 110 8.68 -8.96 -4.94
N MET A 111 9.20 -7.72 -4.95
CA MET A 111 8.44 -6.54 -5.36
C MET A 111 7.96 -6.60 -6.82
N VAL A 112 8.76 -7.16 -7.73
CA VAL A 112 8.37 -7.32 -9.15
C VAL A 112 7.08 -8.14 -9.28
N PHE A 113 6.94 -9.25 -8.56
CA PHE A 113 5.71 -10.06 -8.58
C PHE A 113 4.48 -9.30 -8.05
N VAL A 114 4.69 -8.40 -7.08
CA VAL A 114 3.61 -7.52 -6.60
C VAL A 114 3.17 -6.54 -7.70
N CYS A 115 4.12 -6.00 -8.45
CA CYS A 115 3.86 -5.05 -9.54
C CYS A 115 3.17 -5.70 -10.74
N GLU A 116 3.46 -6.97 -11.05
CA GLU A 116 2.74 -7.74 -12.09
C GLU A 116 1.22 -7.80 -11.83
N GLN A 117 0.81 -7.82 -10.56
CA GLN A 117 -0.61 -7.85 -10.18
C GLN A 117 -1.19 -6.44 -9.99
N ARG A 118 -0.35 -5.40 -9.93
CA ARG A 118 -0.71 -4.03 -9.54
C ARG A 118 -0.05 -3.03 -10.49
N PRO A 119 -0.70 -2.70 -11.61
CA PRO A 119 -0.10 -1.87 -12.67
C PRO A 119 0.14 -0.42 -12.27
N ASN A 120 -0.39 0.03 -11.12
CA ASN A 120 -0.14 1.36 -10.59
C ASN A 120 1.11 1.43 -9.68
N ILE A 121 1.99 0.44 -9.77
CA ILE A 121 3.26 0.41 -9.04
C ILE A 121 4.41 0.21 -10.02
N MET A 122 5.44 1.06 -9.93
CA MET A 122 6.72 0.88 -10.62
C MET A 122 7.82 0.55 -9.60
N PRO A 123 8.45 -0.64 -9.66
CA PRO A 123 9.60 -0.95 -8.83
C PRO A 123 10.85 -0.25 -9.38
N ILE A 124 11.61 0.44 -8.52
CA ILE A 124 12.87 1.10 -8.85
C ILE A 124 13.97 0.53 -7.96
N MET A 125 14.97 -0.13 -8.57
CA MET A 125 16.13 -0.62 -7.83
C MET A 125 17.24 0.43 -7.84
N ALA A 126 17.31 1.24 -6.78
CA ALA A 126 18.23 2.38 -6.69
C ALA A 126 18.54 2.75 -5.22
N ASP A 127 19.55 3.58 -5.00
CA ASP A 127 19.88 4.11 -3.67
C ASP A 127 19.11 5.41 -3.39
N ALA A 128 18.31 5.42 -2.34
CA ALA A 128 17.53 6.59 -1.92
C ALA A 128 18.40 7.81 -1.56
N ASN A 129 19.68 7.59 -1.22
CA ASN A 129 20.62 8.68 -0.91
C ASN A 129 21.30 9.26 -2.15
N ASN A 130 21.11 8.64 -3.32
CA ASN A 130 21.66 9.11 -4.59
C ASN A 130 20.53 9.45 -5.57
N ILE A 131 20.08 10.71 -5.57
CA ILE A 131 18.94 11.16 -6.38
C ILE A 131 19.15 10.92 -7.88
N GLU A 132 20.36 11.14 -8.39
CA GLU A 132 20.69 10.94 -9.80
C GLU A 132 20.47 9.49 -10.26
N SER A 133 20.51 8.53 -9.32
CA SER A 133 20.32 7.10 -9.62
C SER A 133 18.87 6.74 -9.93
N PHE A 134 17.88 7.57 -9.57
CA PHE A 134 16.46 7.26 -9.80
C PHE A 134 15.62 8.39 -10.39
N GLU A 135 16.13 9.62 -10.47
CA GLU A 135 15.39 10.77 -10.99
C GLU A 135 14.75 10.50 -12.36
N LYS A 136 15.50 9.88 -13.28
CA LYS A 136 15.04 9.55 -14.64
C LYS A 136 13.90 8.53 -14.68
N HIS A 137 13.64 7.83 -13.58
CA HIS A 137 12.59 6.83 -13.46
C HIS A 137 11.30 7.39 -12.82
N VAL A 138 11.33 8.62 -12.30
CA VAL A 138 10.21 9.28 -11.62
C VAL A 138 9.80 10.49 -12.45
N THR A 139 8.96 10.28 -13.46
CA THR A 139 8.38 11.30 -14.36
C THR A 139 6.89 11.04 -14.54
#